data_AF-A0A081BL90-F1
#
_entry.id   AF-A0A081BL90-F1
#
_cell.length_a   1.000
_cell.length_b   1.000
_cell.length_c   1.000
_cell.angle_alpha   90.00
_cell.angle_beta   90.00
_cell.angle_gamma   90.00
#
_symmetry.space_group_name_H-M   'P 1'
#
loop_
_entity.id
_entity.type
_entity.pdbx_description
1 polymer ?
#
loop_
_entity_poly.entity_id
_entity_poly.type
_entity_poly.pdbx_seq_one_letter_code
_entity_poly.pdbx_strand_id
1 'polypeptide(L)'
;MEEQQEHPAALKTSYYKMVSIIIWVMLLLYCLPVYAIMYCAIKTDGFGQEHVILFLFSALIKTADDSYSIFHRVLVPLISAFSVIAFRDRTTSLNTLFLIIFILISIVTAIGMNLYFSSDATISSLKALESERFTMFDINLARTFFNRIQEVLGTFLMMLLGLKMSESVTLKKGEGA
;
A
#
# COMPACT_ATOMS: atom_id res chain seq x y z
N MET A 1 -28.96 24.38 -36.53
CA MET A 1 -28.80 23.09 -35.85
C MET A 1 -27.34 23.00 -35.46
N GLU A 2 -27.01 23.55 -34.30
CA GLU A 2 -25.65 23.51 -33.75
C GLU A 2 -25.47 22.14 -33.11
N GLU A 3 -24.61 21.31 -33.71
CA GLU A 3 -24.19 20.06 -33.09
C GLU A 3 -23.36 20.39 -31.86
N GLN A 4 -23.91 19.95 -30.73
CA GLN A 4 -23.43 20.12 -29.38
C GLN A 4 -22.06 19.45 -29.21
N GLN A 5 -21.00 20.26 -29.29
CA GLN A 5 -19.60 19.87 -29.11
C GLN A 5 -19.26 19.68 -27.61
N GLU A 6 -20.08 18.92 -26.86
CA GLU A 6 -19.92 18.71 -25.40
C GLU A 6 -19.23 17.39 -25.02
N HIS A 7 -18.83 16.57 -25.99
CA HIS A 7 -18.45 15.18 -25.70
C HIS A 7 -17.00 14.86 -25.23
N PRO A 8 -15.94 15.68 -25.41
CA PRO A 8 -14.57 15.24 -25.07
C PRO A 8 -14.15 15.47 -23.61
N ALA A 9 -14.83 16.34 -22.85
CA ALA A 9 -14.47 16.66 -21.47
C ALA A 9 -15.02 15.64 -20.47
N ALA A 10 -16.28 15.21 -20.62
CA ALA A 10 -16.91 14.25 -19.72
C ALA A 10 -16.24 12.86 -19.73
N LEU A 11 -15.78 12.40 -20.90
CA LEU A 11 -15.05 11.13 -21.06
C LEU A 11 -13.70 11.13 -20.34
N LYS A 12 -12.96 12.26 -20.37
CA LYS A 12 -11.67 12.40 -19.68
C LYS A 12 -11.83 12.34 -18.16
N THR A 13 -12.82 13.05 -17.61
CA THR A 13 -13.10 13.07 -16.16
C THR A 13 -13.52 11.69 -15.63
N SER A 14 -14.25 10.90 -16.43
CA SER A 14 -14.65 9.53 -16.08
C SER A 14 -13.44 8.59 -16.00
N TYR A 15 -12.53 8.66 -16.98
CA TYR A 15 -11.32 7.85 -17.02
C TYR A 15 -10.40 8.09 -15.80
N TYR A 16 -10.21 9.35 -15.41
CA TYR A 16 -9.36 9.69 -14.25
C TYR A 16 -9.92 9.16 -12.92
N LYS A 17 -11.24 9.24 -12.74
CA LYS A 17 -11.91 8.65 -11.58
C LYS A 17 -11.70 7.14 -11.56
N MET A 18 -11.84 6.47 -12.70
CA MET A 18 -11.63 5.03 -12.81
C MET A 18 -10.18 4.63 -12.46
N VAL A 19 -9.18 5.31 -13.02
CA VAL A 19 -7.75 5.05 -12.73
C VAL A 19 -7.44 5.28 -11.25
N SER A 20 -7.95 6.36 -10.66
CA SER A 20 -7.80 6.65 -9.24
C SER A 20 -8.39 5.54 -8.36
N ILE A 21 -9.61 5.09 -8.67
CA ILE A 21 -10.28 4.00 -7.94
C ILE A 21 -9.45 2.72 -8.05
N ILE A 22 -8.95 2.38 -9.24
CA ILE A 22 -8.11 1.19 -9.45
C ILE A 22 -6.85 1.26 -8.59
N ILE A 23 -6.18 2.42 -8.54
CA ILE A 23 -4.98 2.61 -7.71
C ILE A 23 -5.31 2.40 -6.24
N TRP A 24 -6.39 3.01 -5.74
CA TRP A 24 -6.84 2.83 -4.36
C TRP A 24 -7.16 1.37 -4.03
N VAL A 25 -7.92 0.69 -4.88
CA VAL A 25 -8.26 -0.73 -4.69
C VAL A 25 -7.00 -1.59 -4.67
N MET A 26 -6.08 -1.36 -5.60
CA MET A 26 -4.83 -2.12 -5.68
C MET A 26 -3.92 -1.87 -4.47
N LEU A 27 -3.80 -0.63 -4.01
CA LEU A 27 -3.05 -0.28 -2.79
C LEU A 27 -3.68 -0.89 -1.53
N LEU A 28 -5.01 -0.87 -1.43
CA LEU A 28 -5.72 -1.48 -0.32
C LEU A 28 -5.52 -3.00 -0.29
N LEU A 29 -5.67 -3.67 -1.44
CA LEU A 29 -5.42 -5.10 -1.56
C LEU A 29 -3.96 -5.45 -1.24
N TYR A 30 -3.03 -4.61 -1.68
CA TYR A 30 -1.60 -4.77 -1.41
C TYR A 30 -1.27 -4.70 0.07
N CYS A 31 -1.81 -3.71 0.78
CA CYS A 31 -1.60 -3.53 2.22
C CYS A 31 -2.49 -4.41 3.10
N LEU A 32 -3.52 -5.06 2.53
CA LEU A 32 -4.53 -5.84 3.28
C LEU A 32 -3.90 -6.86 4.24
N PRO A 33 -2.90 -7.67 3.85
CA PRO A 33 -2.33 -8.66 4.75
C PRO A 33 -1.59 -8.05 5.94
N VAL A 34 -0.98 -6.87 5.77
CA VAL A 34 -0.33 -6.12 6.86
C VAL A 34 -1.37 -5.67 7.89
N TYR A 35 -2.51 -5.14 7.43
CA TYR A 35 -3.58 -4.72 8.33
C TYR A 35 -4.30 -5.89 8.98
N ALA A 36 -4.53 -6.98 8.23
CA ALA A 36 -5.17 -8.19 8.74
C ALA A 36 -4.33 -8.83 9.85
N ILE A 37 -3.02 -8.93 9.67
CA ILE A 37 -2.13 -9.51 10.69
C ILE A 37 -1.95 -8.57 11.89
N MET A 38 -1.92 -7.24 11.69
CA MET A 38 -1.94 -6.28 12.79
C MET A 38 -3.21 -6.40 13.63
N TYR A 39 -4.37 -6.48 12.98
CA TYR A 39 -5.64 -6.69 13.65
C TYR A 39 -5.65 -8.02 14.44
N CYS A 40 -5.12 -9.09 13.85
CA CYS A 40 -4.97 -10.38 14.51
C CYS A 40 -4.08 -10.26 15.76
N ALA A 41 -2.93 -9.59 15.66
CA ALA A 41 -2.02 -9.39 16.79
C ALA A 41 -2.72 -8.65 17.94
N ILE A 42 -3.48 -7.59 17.64
CA ILE A 42 -4.22 -6.82 18.66
C ILE A 42 -5.33 -7.66 19.29
N LYS A 43 -6.07 -8.44 18.49
CA LYS A 43 -7.20 -9.24 18.99
C LYS A 43 -6.80 -10.44 19.82
N THR A 44 -5.62 -10.99 19.56
CA THR A 44 -5.12 -12.21 20.22
C THR A 44 -4.09 -11.92 21.30
N ASP A 45 -3.91 -10.66 21.68
CA ASP A 45 -2.87 -10.19 22.61
C ASP A 45 -1.48 -10.73 22.25
N GLY A 46 -1.11 -10.59 20.98
CA GLY A 46 0.17 -11.06 20.46
C GLY A 46 0.24 -12.50 20.05
N PHE A 47 -0.80 -12.97 19.36
CA PHE A 47 -0.91 -14.35 18.88
C PHE A 47 -0.91 -15.37 20.02
N GLY A 48 -1.55 -15.03 21.16
CA GLY A 48 -1.75 -15.98 22.26
C GLY A 48 -2.78 -17.07 21.97
N GLN A 49 -3.47 -17.00 20.81
CA GLN A 49 -4.47 -17.96 20.38
C GLN A 49 -4.33 -18.26 18.89
N GLU A 50 -4.63 -19.49 18.49
CA GLU A 50 -4.71 -19.86 17.07
C GLU A 50 -5.78 -19.02 16.37
N HIS A 51 -5.44 -18.49 15.19
CA HIS A 51 -6.34 -17.68 14.41
C HIS A 51 -6.16 -17.98 12.91
N VAL A 52 -7.26 -18.13 12.19
CA VAL A 52 -7.25 -18.46 10.74
C VAL A 52 -6.43 -17.43 9.94
N ILE A 53 -6.44 -16.17 10.36
CA ILE A 53 -5.65 -15.10 9.73
C ILE A 53 -4.15 -15.37 9.83
N LEU A 54 -3.66 -15.86 10.97
CA LEU A 54 -2.24 -16.18 11.15
C LEU A 54 -1.82 -17.34 10.24
N PHE A 55 -2.69 -18.35 10.08
CA PHE A 55 -2.48 -19.45 9.15
C PHE A 55 -2.43 -18.98 7.69
N LEU A 56 -3.41 -18.18 7.26
CA LEU A 56 -3.44 -17.60 5.92
C LEU A 56 -2.22 -16.70 5.65
N PHE A 57 -1.79 -15.94 6.66
CA PHE A 57 -0.59 -15.12 6.58
C PHE A 57 0.68 -15.97 6.45
N SER A 58 0.80 -17.08 7.19
CA SER A 58 1.90 -18.04 7.05
C SER A 58 1.99 -18.64 5.64
N ALA A 59 0.85 -18.97 5.03
CA ALA A 59 0.80 -19.44 3.65
C ALA A 59 1.19 -18.34 2.64
N LEU A 60 0.75 -17.11 2.90
CA LEU A 60 1.06 -15.94 2.07
C LEU A 60 2.55 -15.63 2.06
N ILE A 61 3.21 -15.55 3.22
CA ILE A 61 4.64 -15.19 3.29
C ILE A 61 5.54 -16.20 2.58
N LYS A 62 5.12 -17.47 2.48
CA LYS A 62 5.83 -18.52 1.73
C LYS A 62 5.74 -18.34 0.21
N THR A 63 4.71 -17.66 -0.27
CA THR A 63 4.44 -17.42 -1.71
C THR A 63 4.53 -15.94 -2.08
N ALA A 64 5.02 -15.12 -1.15
CA ALA A 64 5.04 -13.66 -1.29
C ALA A 64 5.91 -13.23 -2.47
N ASP A 65 7.04 -13.90 -2.70
CA ASP A 65 7.97 -13.56 -3.78
C ASP A 65 7.29 -13.56 -5.15
N ASP A 66 6.43 -14.54 -5.41
CA ASP A 66 5.68 -14.62 -6.67
C ASP A 66 4.44 -13.71 -6.66
N SER A 67 3.64 -13.77 -5.58
CA SER A 67 2.34 -13.10 -5.51
C SER A 67 2.46 -11.58 -5.43
N TYR A 68 3.41 -11.06 -4.64
CA TYR A 68 3.61 -9.62 -4.47
C TYR A 68 4.40 -8.99 -5.62
N SER A 69 5.24 -9.76 -6.31
CA SER A 69 5.91 -9.29 -7.53
C SER A 69 4.89 -8.85 -8.60
N ILE A 70 3.78 -9.57 -8.73
CA ILE A 70 2.69 -9.20 -9.65
C ILE A 70 2.08 -7.85 -9.28
N PHE A 71 1.78 -7.63 -7.99
CA PHE A 71 1.26 -6.35 -7.53
C PHE A 71 2.23 -5.21 -7.83
N HIS A 72 3.54 -5.39 -7.66
CA HIS A 72 4.53 -4.36 -7.99
C HIS A 72 4.54 -4.04 -9.49
N ARG A 73 4.56 -5.08 -10.33
CA ARG A 73 4.57 -4.93 -11.80
C ARG A 73 3.35 -4.20 -12.31
N VAL A 74 2.22 -4.27 -11.60
CA VAL A 74 0.97 -3.58 -11.97
C VAL A 74 0.88 -2.18 -11.32
N LEU A 75 1.25 -2.03 -10.05
CA LEU A 75 1.17 -0.76 -9.33
C LEU A 75 2.17 0.29 -9.85
N VAL A 76 3.39 -0.10 -10.22
CA VAL A 76 4.42 0.85 -10.70
C VAL A 76 3.96 1.57 -11.98
N PRO A 77 3.51 0.89 -13.06
CA PRO A 77 2.98 1.56 -14.23
C PRO A 77 1.73 2.39 -13.95
N LEU A 78 0.83 1.91 -13.08
CA LEU A 78 -0.39 2.65 -12.75
C LEU A 78 -0.11 3.97 -12.02
N ILE A 79 0.78 3.95 -11.02
CA ILE A 79 1.19 5.15 -10.30
C ILE A 79 1.98 6.09 -11.22
N SER A 80 2.82 5.53 -12.10
CA SER A 80 3.54 6.32 -13.11
C SER A 80 2.59 6.96 -14.13
N ALA A 81 1.56 6.26 -14.61
CA ALA A 81 0.55 6.83 -15.50
C ALA A 81 -0.28 7.90 -14.79
N PHE A 82 -0.62 7.66 -13.52
CA PHE A 82 -1.30 8.64 -12.68
C PHE A 82 -0.47 9.89 -12.44
N SER A 83 0.86 9.76 -12.40
CA SER A 83 1.78 10.87 -12.18
C SER A 83 1.66 11.96 -13.25
N VAL A 84 1.51 11.57 -14.52
CA VAL A 84 1.33 12.46 -15.67
C VAL A 84 0.00 13.19 -15.58
N ILE A 85 -1.00 12.54 -15.01
CA ILE A 85 -2.37 13.03 -14.88
C ILE A 85 -2.51 13.99 -13.68
N ALA A 86 -1.75 13.75 -12.61
CA ALA A 86 -1.82 14.52 -11.37
C ALA A 86 -1.54 16.01 -11.53
N PHE A 87 -0.76 16.41 -12.54
CA PHE A 87 -0.43 17.81 -12.83
C PHE A 87 -1.57 18.64 -13.45
N ARG A 88 -2.70 18.01 -13.83
CA ARG A 88 -3.72 18.68 -14.66
C ARG A 88 -4.90 19.28 -13.91
N ASP A 89 -5.19 18.85 -12.68
CA ASP A 89 -6.41 19.24 -11.96
C ASP A 89 -6.23 19.39 -10.43
N ARG A 90 -6.90 20.40 -9.86
CA ARG A 90 -6.85 20.73 -8.42
C ARG A 90 -7.45 19.63 -7.53
N THR A 91 -8.46 18.90 -8.01
CA THR A 91 -9.06 17.76 -7.29
C THR A 91 -8.09 16.58 -7.21
N THR A 92 -7.29 16.37 -8.25
CA THR A 92 -6.24 15.34 -8.28
C THR A 92 -5.14 15.67 -7.29
N SER A 93 -4.91 16.97 -7.03
CA SER A 93 -3.97 17.45 -6.03
C SER A 93 -4.29 16.92 -4.61
N LEU A 94 -5.56 16.96 -4.19
CA LEU A 94 -6.00 16.43 -2.90
C LEU A 94 -5.94 14.89 -2.84
N ASN A 95 -6.33 14.20 -3.92
CA ASN A 95 -6.27 12.75 -3.97
C ASN A 95 -4.84 12.22 -3.82
N THR A 96 -3.86 12.88 -4.46
CA THR A 96 -2.44 12.57 -4.28
C THR A 96 -1.98 12.77 -2.84
N LEU A 97 -2.48 13.81 -2.14
CA LEU A 97 -2.17 14.01 -0.72
C LEU A 97 -2.73 12.86 0.14
N PHE A 98 -3.96 12.43 -0.09
CA PHE A 98 -4.54 11.28 0.62
C PHE A 98 -3.78 9.98 0.35
N LEU A 99 -3.33 9.75 -0.88
CA LEU A 99 -2.47 8.61 -1.22
C LEU A 99 -1.14 8.66 -0.46
N ILE A 100 -0.50 9.82 -0.38
CA ILE A 100 0.74 10.01 0.41
C ILE A 100 0.50 9.68 1.89
N ILE A 101 -0.57 10.20 2.49
CA ILE A 101 -0.91 9.95 3.89
C ILE A 101 -1.18 8.46 4.12
N PHE A 102 -1.95 7.82 3.23
CA PHE A 102 -2.24 6.39 3.32
C PHE A 102 -0.98 5.54 3.23
N ILE A 103 -0.07 5.86 2.31
CA ILE A 103 1.21 5.17 2.15
C ILE A 103 2.08 5.36 3.41
N LEU A 104 2.15 6.56 3.96
CA LEU A 104 2.86 6.82 5.22
C LEU A 104 2.33 5.97 6.38
N ILE A 105 1.01 5.94 6.56
CA ILE A 105 0.37 5.09 7.58
C ILE A 105 0.71 3.61 7.34
N SER A 106 0.61 3.14 6.09
CA SER A 106 0.94 1.77 5.72
C SER A 106 2.40 1.40 6.04
N ILE A 107 3.35 2.31 5.78
CA ILE A 107 4.77 2.14 6.11
C ILE A 107 4.95 2.05 7.63
N VAL A 108 4.36 2.99 8.40
CA VAL A 108 4.44 2.99 9.86
C VAL A 108 3.85 1.70 10.44
N THR A 109 2.72 1.24 9.91
CA THR A 109 2.14 -0.04 10.30
C THR A 109 3.06 -1.22 9.98
N ALA A 110 3.67 -1.26 8.80
CA ALA A 110 4.60 -2.33 8.44
C ALA A 110 5.87 -2.34 9.32
N ILE A 111 6.41 -1.16 9.67
CA ILE A 111 7.50 -1.01 10.64
C ILE A 111 7.06 -1.51 12.02
N GLY A 112 5.89 -1.09 12.48
CA GLY A 112 5.32 -1.52 13.76
C GLY A 112 5.19 -3.04 13.85
N MET A 113 4.68 -3.68 12.80
CA MET A 113 4.60 -5.14 12.73
C MET A 113 5.98 -5.80 12.68
N ASN A 114 6.93 -5.27 11.93
CA ASN A 114 8.30 -5.79 11.90
C ASN A 114 8.96 -5.76 13.29
N LEU A 115 8.77 -4.67 14.04
CA LEU A 115 9.21 -4.55 15.43
C LEU A 115 8.47 -5.54 16.33
N TYR A 116 7.17 -5.70 16.13
CA TYR A 116 6.35 -6.65 16.87
C TYR A 116 6.83 -8.10 16.70
N PHE A 117 7.14 -8.52 15.47
CA PHE A 117 7.73 -9.83 15.17
C PHE A 117 9.19 -9.98 15.61
N SER A 118 9.85 -8.89 16.00
CA SER A 118 11.19 -8.91 16.60
C SER A 118 11.16 -8.96 18.14
N SER A 119 9.98 -8.85 18.76
CA SER A 119 9.83 -8.91 20.21
C SER A 119 9.90 -10.36 20.72
N ASP A 120 10.63 -10.56 21.82
CA ASP A 120 10.74 -11.86 22.50
C ASP A 120 9.38 -12.41 22.93
N ALA A 121 8.42 -11.53 23.28
CA ALA A 121 7.07 -11.92 23.66
C ALA A 121 6.35 -12.59 22.47
N THR A 122 6.34 -11.94 21.31
CA THR A 122 5.73 -12.46 20.08
C THR A 122 6.40 -13.76 19.62
N ILE A 123 7.73 -13.82 19.67
CA ILE A 123 8.50 -15.02 19.32
C ILE A 123 8.11 -16.19 20.23
N SER A 124 7.97 -15.93 21.54
CA SER A 124 7.59 -16.95 22.51
C SER A 124 6.15 -17.43 22.29
N SER A 125 5.20 -16.53 22.06
CA SER A 125 3.81 -16.87 21.74
C SER A 125 3.69 -17.73 20.48
N LEU A 126 4.39 -17.35 19.41
CA LEU A 126 4.38 -18.11 18.15
C LEU A 126 4.99 -19.50 18.32
N LYS A 127 6.09 -19.65 19.08
CA LYS A 127 6.68 -20.96 19.39
C LYS A 127 5.77 -21.84 20.23
N ALA A 128 5.02 -21.26 21.18
CA ALA A 128 4.04 -22.00 21.97
C ALA A 128 2.95 -22.58 21.06
N LEU A 129 2.43 -21.78 20.12
CA LEU A 129 1.45 -22.23 19.13
C LEU A 129 1.99 -23.31 18.18
N GLU A 130 3.26 -23.21 17.74
CA GLU A 130 3.89 -24.23 16.89
C GLU A 130 3.95 -25.61 17.57
N SER A 131 4.11 -25.64 18.90
CA SER A 131 4.18 -26.88 19.66
C SER A 131 2.83 -27.61 19.78
N GLU A 132 1.72 -26.87 19.61
CA GLU A 132 0.39 -27.38 19.94
C GLU A 132 -0.38 -27.97 18.76
N ARG A 133 -0.31 -27.42 17.53
CA ARG A 133 -0.96 -28.10 16.37
C ARG A 133 -0.71 -27.65 14.93
N PHE A 134 0.02 -26.59 14.57
CA PHE A 134 0.16 -26.23 13.13
C PHE A 134 1.47 -25.52 12.72
N THR A 135 1.87 -25.82 11.47
CA THR A 135 2.84 -25.14 10.58
C THR A 135 3.91 -24.24 11.21
N MET A 136 5.19 -24.64 11.03
CA MET A 136 6.33 -23.75 11.29
C MET A 136 6.08 -22.37 10.66
N PHE A 137 5.92 -21.36 11.51
CA PHE A 137 5.77 -19.96 11.16
C PHE A 137 7.16 -19.36 11.09
N ASP A 138 7.60 -19.06 9.88
CA ASP A 138 8.93 -18.48 9.69
C ASP A 138 8.89 -16.96 9.95
N ILE A 139 9.34 -16.59 11.14
CA ILE A 139 9.45 -15.19 11.57
C ILE A 139 10.38 -14.40 10.65
N ASN A 140 11.44 -15.02 10.10
CA ASN A 140 12.35 -14.35 9.19
C ASN A 140 11.69 -14.05 7.84
N LEU A 141 10.85 -14.95 7.33
CA LEU A 141 10.03 -14.69 6.14
C LEU A 141 9.02 -13.58 6.40
N ALA A 142 8.35 -13.56 7.56
CA ALA A 142 7.44 -12.48 7.92
C ALA A 142 8.15 -11.11 7.98
N ARG A 143 9.34 -11.04 8.60
CA ARG A 143 10.14 -9.82 8.65
C ARG A 143 10.61 -9.37 7.26
N THR A 144 11.06 -10.31 6.44
CA THR A 144 11.45 -10.05 5.05
C THR A 144 10.29 -9.49 4.24
N PHE A 145 9.09 -10.05 4.43
CA PHE A 145 7.86 -9.55 3.83
C PHE A 145 7.60 -8.09 4.22
N PHE A 146 7.59 -7.74 5.51
CA PHE A 146 7.36 -6.35 5.93
C PHE A 146 8.43 -5.38 5.42
N ASN A 147 9.70 -5.78 5.38
CA ASN A 147 10.78 -4.96 4.83
C ASN A 147 10.56 -4.67 3.34
N ARG A 148 10.16 -5.67 2.56
CA ARG A 148 9.85 -5.48 1.13
C ARG A 148 8.64 -4.58 0.93
N ILE A 149 7.58 -4.73 1.73
CA ILE A 149 6.44 -3.81 1.71
C ILE A 149 6.89 -2.38 1.96
N GLN A 150 7.74 -2.15 2.97
CA GLN A 150 8.28 -0.82 3.29
C GLN A 150 9.08 -0.22 2.13
N GLU A 151 9.95 -1.01 1.50
CA GLU A 151 10.78 -0.56 0.37
C GLU A 151 9.94 -0.12 -0.83
N VAL A 152 8.93 -0.92 -1.18
CA VAL A 152 8.05 -0.64 -2.31
C VAL A 152 7.16 0.56 -2.05
N LEU A 153 6.54 0.61 -0.87
CA LEU A 153 5.75 1.76 -0.45
C LEU A 153 6.60 3.03 -0.34
N GLY A 154 7.85 2.91 0.11
CA GLY A 154 8.82 4.01 0.12
C GLY A 154 9.13 4.53 -1.28
N THR A 155 9.26 3.62 -2.26
CA THR A 155 9.44 4.00 -3.67
C THR A 155 8.24 4.78 -4.20
N PHE A 156 7.01 4.33 -3.91
CA PHE A 156 5.79 5.05 -4.30
C PHE A 156 5.66 6.39 -3.60
N LEU A 157 6.01 6.47 -2.31
CA LEU A 157 6.01 7.71 -1.55
C LEU A 157 6.95 8.75 -2.18
N MET A 158 8.18 8.35 -2.49
CA MET A 158 9.17 9.24 -3.13
C MET A 158 8.70 9.71 -4.50
N MET A 159 8.07 8.83 -5.28
CA MET A 159 7.47 9.20 -6.57
C MET A 159 6.36 10.24 -6.39
N LEU A 160 5.40 10.00 -5.49
CA LEU A 160 4.28 10.92 -5.26
C LEU A 160 4.72 12.26 -4.67
N LEU A 161 5.71 12.27 -3.77
CA LEU A 161 6.30 13.50 -3.22
C LEU A 161 7.03 14.29 -4.30
N GLY A 162 7.80 13.64 -5.17
CA GLY A 162 8.47 14.29 -6.30
C GLY A 162 7.48 15.01 -7.23
N LEU A 163 6.33 14.39 -7.49
CA LEU A 163 5.25 15.03 -8.27
C LEU A 163 4.70 16.27 -7.58
N LYS A 164 4.45 16.18 -6.26
CA LYS A 164 3.97 17.32 -5.47
C LYS A 164 4.94 18.48 -5.42
N MET A 165 6.23 18.20 -5.26
CA MET A 165 7.26 19.23 -5.30
C MET A 165 7.30 19.89 -6.68
N SER A 166 7.27 19.10 -7.75
CA SER A 166 7.25 19.62 -9.13
C SER A 166 6.01 20.48 -9.42
N GLU A 167 4.83 20.10 -8.92
CA GLU A 167 3.57 20.88 -9.06
C GLU A 167 3.73 22.26 -8.42
N SER A 168 4.27 22.30 -7.20
CA SER A 168 4.47 23.54 -6.44
C SER A 168 5.49 24.51 -7.08
N VAL A 169 6.54 23.97 -7.72
CA VAL A 169 7.57 24.76 -8.40
C VAL A 169 7.02 25.38 -9.69
N THR A 170 6.22 24.63 -10.45
CA THR A 170 5.60 25.12 -11.70
C THR A 170 4.58 26.22 -11.42
N LEU A 171 3.75 26.08 -10.38
CA LEU A 171 2.79 27.11 -9.99
C LEU A 171 3.48 28.42 -9.56
N LYS A 172 4.54 28.34 -8.77
CA LYS A 172 5.33 29.53 -8.37
C LYS A 172 5.97 30.27 -9.54
N LYS A 173 6.34 29.57 -10.62
CA LYS A 173 6.85 30.23 -11.84
C LYS A 173 5.76 30.91 -12.67
N GLY A 174 4.52 30.40 -12.61
CA GLY A 174 3.37 30.98 -13.34
C GLY A 174 2.78 32.22 -12.67
N GLU A 175 2.93 32.39 -11.36
CA GLU A 175 2.49 33.59 -10.62
C GLU A 175 3.50 34.75 -10.67
N GLY A 176 4.68 34.53 -11.26
CA GLY A 176 5.76 35.51 -11.38
C GLY A 176 6.01 36.04 -12.79
N ALA A 177 5.10 35.81 -13.73
CA ALA A 177 5.12 36.33 -15.11
C ALA A 177 3.87 37.18 -15.36
#